data_AF-L5N9F3-F1
#
_entry.id   AF-L5N9F3-F1
#
_cell.length_a   1.000
_cell.length_b   1.000
_cell.length_c   1.000
_cell.angle_alpha   90.00
_cell.angle_beta   90.00
_cell.angle_gamma   90.00
#
_symmetry.space_group_name_H-M   'P 1'
#
loop_
_entity.id
_entity.type
_entity.pdbx_description
1 polymer ?
#
loop_
_entity_poly.entity_id
_entity_poly.type
_entity_poly.pdbx_seq_one_letter_code
_entity_poly.pdbx_strand_id
1 'polypeptide(L)'
;MEETSIDVILLNGGTGIAGRDVTVEVVDGLLDKGMPGFGEIFRMLSFTDDIGSAAILSRATAGVIKRTAVFAMPGSTGAVKLAMERLILPELNHVVNELKKDT
;
A
#
# COMPACT_ATOMS: atom_id res chain seq x y z
N MET A 1 -20.00 -5.13 23.94
CA MET A 1 -18.59 -4.75 23.77
C MET A 1 -18.46 -4.33 22.33
N GLU A 2 -18.03 -3.10 22.08
CA GLU A 2 -17.80 -2.61 20.71
C GLU A 2 -16.58 -3.37 20.18
N GLU A 3 -16.76 -4.21 19.16
CA GLU A 3 -15.62 -4.87 18.53
C GLU A 3 -14.71 -3.78 17.95
N THR A 4 -13.42 -3.82 18.29
CA THR A 4 -12.42 -2.92 17.72
C THR A 4 -12.24 -3.29 16.24
N SER A 5 -12.98 -2.63 15.35
CA SER A 5 -12.85 -2.81 13.90
C SER A 5 -11.60 -2.09 13.39
N ILE A 6 -10.71 -2.81 12.71
CA ILE A 6 -9.55 -2.23 12.03
C ILE A 6 -9.96 -1.74 10.65
N ASP A 7 -9.95 -0.42 10.46
CA ASP A 7 -10.29 0.20 9.18
C ASP A 7 -9.16 0.07 8.14
N VAL A 8 -7.90 0.19 8.57
CA VAL A 8 -6.73 0.22 7.67
C VAL A 8 -5.53 -0.51 8.27
N ILE A 9 -4.82 -1.27 7.43
CA ILE A 9 -3.55 -1.93 7.75
C ILE A 9 -2.45 -1.32 6.87
N LEU A 10 -1.35 -0.91 7.49
CA LEU A 10 -0.16 -0.38 6.83
C LEU A 10 1.02 -1.32 7.09
N LEU A 11 1.59 -1.88 6.03
CA LEU A 11 2.75 -2.75 6.07
C LEU A 11 3.94 -2.04 5.42
N ASN A 12 5.12 -2.16 6.02
CA ASN A 12 6.36 -1.68 5.40
C ASN A 12 7.46 -2.75 5.51
N GLY A 13 8.27 -2.87 4.46
CA GLY A 13 9.39 -3.82 4.39
C GLY A 13 9.03 -5.19 3.79
N GLY A 14 10.07 -5.98 3.52
CA GLY A 14 9.93 -7.30 2.88
C GLY A 14 9.45 -7.27 1.42
N THR A 15 9.63 -6.14 0.73
CA THR A 15 9.16 -5.94 -0.66
C THR A 15 10.28 -5.96 -1.70
N GLY A 16 11.51 -6.30 -1.34
CA GLY A 16 12.62 -6.40 -2.30
C GLY A 16 12.43 -7.51 -3.34
N ILE A 17 13.45 -7.69 -4.19
CA ILE A 17 13.47 -8.76 -5.21
C ILE A 17 14.21 -10.02 -4.74
N ALA A 18 14.74 -10.02 -3.50
CA ALA A 18 15.43 -11.21 -2.97
C ALA A 18 14.39 -12.28 -2.61
N GLY A 19 14.76 -13.56 -2.68
CA GLY A 19 13.81 -14.65 -2.44
C GLY A 19 13.16 -14.70 -1.05
N ARG A 20 13.68 -13.92 -0.08
CA ARG A 20 13.08 -13.77 1.27
C ARG A 20 12.00 -12.68 1.33
N ASP A 21 11.96 -11.80 0.34
CA ASP A 21 11.05 -10.66 0.27
C ASP A 21 9.75 -11.12 -0.40
N VAL A 22 8.72 -11.34 0.41
CA VAL A 22 7.46 -11.97 -0.01
C VAL A 22 6.22 -11.13 0.30
N THR A 23 6.38 -9.92 0.84
CA THR A 23 5.26 -9.11 1.33
C THR A 23 4.22 -8.86 0.24
N VAL A 24 4.64 -8.55 -0.98
CA VAL A 24 3.71 -8.21 -2.07
C VAL A 24 2.92 -9.45 -2.52
N GLU A 25 3.59 -10.58 -2.74
CA GLU A 25 2.94 -11.85 -3.11
C GLU A 25 1.94 -12.31 -2.05
N VAL A 26 2.31 -12.19 -0.76
CA VAL A 26 1.44 -12.56 0.35
C VAL A 26 0.24 -11.64 0.43
N VAL A 27 0.43 -10.32 0.32
CA VAL A 27 -0.67 -9.36 0.37
C VAL A 27 -1.60 -9.56 -0.82
N ASP A 28 -1.07 -9.60 -2.04
CA ASP A 28 -1.86 -9.79 -3.26
C ASP A 28 -2.70 -11.08 -3.23
N GLY A 29 -2.16 -12.17 -2.67
CA GLY A 29 -2.88 -13.43 -2.49
C GLY A 29 -4.03 -13.38 -1.47
N LEU A 30 -4.11 -12.34 -0.65
CA LEU A 30 -5.17 -12.14 0.36
C LEU A 30 -6.21 -11.08 -0.02
N LEU A 31 -5.97 -10.30 -1.08
CA LEU A 31 -6.87 -9.21 -1.48
C LEU A 31 -8.16 -9.77 -2.10
N ASP A 32 -9.31 -9.31 -1.59
CA ASP A 32 -10.60 -9.51 -2.26
C ASP A 32 -10.70 -8.62 -3.52
N LYS A 33 -10.09 -7.43 -3.45
CA LYS A 33 -10.05 -6.47 -4.55
C LYS A 33 -8.74 -5.68 -4.53
N GLY A 34 -7.97 -5.76 -5.62
CA GLY A 34 -6.72 -5.01 -5.77
C GLY A 34 -6.94 -3.54 -6.16
N MET A 35 -6.04 -2.67 -5.71
CA MET A 35 -5.91 -1.26 -6.11
C MET A 35 -4.56 -1.06 -6.83
N PRO A 36 -4.41 -1.54 -8.08
CA PRO A 36 -3.12 -1.56 -8.79
C PRO A 36 -2.51 -0.17 -8.95
N GLY A 37 -3.36 0.86 -9.06
CA GLY A 37 -2.95 2.27 -9.16
C GLY A 37 -2.04 2.75 -8.01
N PHE A 38 -2.12 2.16 -6.82
CA PHE A 38 -1.21 2.50 -5.72
C PHE A 38 0.24 2.18 -6.07
N GLY A 39 0.51 0.95 -6.50
CA GLY A 39 1.87 0.54 -6.86
C GLY A 39 2.38 1.25 -8.13
N GLU A 40 1.49 1.48 -9.10
CA GLU A 40 1.81 2.21 -10.34
C GLU A 40 2.23 3.65 -10.08
N ILE A 41 1.40 4.41 -9.36
CA ILE A 41 1.68 5.81 -9.06
C ILE A 41 2.85 5.92 -8.08
N PHE A 42 2.97 5.02 -7.10
CA PHE A 42 4.11 4.99 -6.19
C PHE A 42 5.45 4.85 -6.94
N ARG A 43 5.54 3.92 -7.90
CA ARG A 43 6.75 3.76 -8.73
C ARG A 43 7.00 4.98 -9.61
N MET A 44 5.95 5.58 -10.18
CA MET A 44 6.09 6.80 -10.98
C MET A 44 6.65 7.95 -10.13
N LEU A 45 6.08 8.21 -8.95
CA LEU A 45 6.57 9.25 -8.04
C LEU A 45 7.98 8.94 -7.53
N SER A 46 8.28 7.68 -7.23
CA SER A 46 9.64 7.27 -6.82
C SER A 46 10.65 7.56 -7.94
N PHE A 47 10.25 7.38 -9.20
CA PHE A 47 11.09 7.66 -10.36
C PHE A 47 11.29 9.16 -10.59
N THR A 48 10.22 9.96 -10.53
CA THR A 48 10.29 11.39 -10.85
C THR A 48 10.86 12.25 -9.72
N ASP A 49 10.58 11.88 -8.46
CA ASP A 49 10.77 12.79 -7.33
C ASP A 49 11.81 12.29 -6.30
N ASP A 50 12.33 11.06 -6.41
CA ASP A 50 13.20 10.45 -5.38
C ASP A 50 14.40 9.66 -5.97
N ILE A 51 14.23 8.35 -6.20
CA ILE A 51 15.33 7.41 -6.45
C ILE A 51 15.63 7.16 -7.95
N GLY A 52 14.94 7.85 -8.85
CA GLY A 52 15.18 7.73 -10.29
C GLY A 52 14.95 6.30 -10.80
N SER A 53 15.85 5.82 -11.66
CA SER A 53 15.72 4.50 -12.30
C SER A 53 15.62 3.33 -11.32
N ALA A 54 16.13 3.46 -10.10
CA ALA A 54 16.02 2.42 -9.07
C ALA A 54 14.55 2.09 -8.72
N ALA A 55 13.61 3.00 -9.01
CA ALA A 55 12.17 2.78 -8.84
C ALA A 55 11.62 1.58 -9.61
N ILE A 56 12.32 1.08 -10.63
CA ILE A 56 11.93 -0.17 -11.32
C ILE A 56 11.93 -1.38 -10.37
N LEU A 57 12.76 -1.34 -9.33
CA LEU A 57 12.87 -2.41 -8.32
C LEU A 57 11.89 -2.21 -7.15
N SER A 58 11.25 -1.05 -7.07
CA SER A 58 10.31 -0.72 -6.00
C SER A 58 9.03 -1.53 -6.14
N ARG A 59 8.70 -2.32 -5.12
CA ARG A 59 7.46 -3.09 -5.07
C ARG A 59 6.57 -2.57 -3.93
N ALA A 60 5.34 -2.26 -4.30
CA ALA A 60 4.28 -1.78 -3.42
C ALA A 60 2.95 -2.28 -3.98
N THR A 61 2.01 -2.64 -3.11
CA THR A 61 0.67 -3.09 -3.49
C THR A 61 -0.35 -2.58 -2.47
N ALA A 62 -1.60 -2.47 -2.90
CA ALA A 62 -2.70 -2.12 -2.03
C ALA A 62 -3.99 -2.76 -2.52
N GLY A 63 -4.95 -2.86 -1.61
CA GLY A 63 -6.28 -3.37 -1.92
C GLY A 63 -7.16 -3.44 -0.69
N VAL A 64 -8.18 -4.27 -0.79
CA VAL A 64 -9.19 -4.47 0.25
C VAL A 64 -9.16 -5.93 0.68
N ILE A 65 -9.16 -6.15 1.99
CA ILE A 65 -9.43 -7.44 2.62
C ILE A 65 -10.67 -7.27 3.48
N LYS A 66 -11.76 -7.91 3.09
CA LYS A 66 -13.13 -7.76 3.62
C LYS A 66 -13.57 -6.29 3.59
N ARG A 67 -13.37 -5.59 4.70
CA ARG A 67 -13.77 -4.19 4.92
C ARG A 67 -12.60 -3.33 5.41
N THR A 68 -11.38 -3.85 5.28
CA THR A 68 -10.16 -3.21 5.73
C THR A 68 -9.29 -2.88 4.52
N ALA A 69 -8.89 -1.62 4.41
CA ALA A 69 -7.93 -1.21 3.39
C ALA A 69 -6.53 -1.68 3.79
N VAL A 70 -5.76 -2.21 2.85
CA VAL A 70 -4.39 -2.68 3.10
C VAL A 70 -3.45 -1.99 2.14
N PHE A 71 -2.36 -1.42 2.66
CA PHE A 71 -1.28 -0.83 1.89
C PHE A 71 0.04 -1.47 2.32
N ALA A 72 0.79 -2.01 1.37
CA ALA A 72 2.11 -2.56 1.58
C ALA A 72 3.15 -1.78 0.76
N MET A 73 4.15 -1.24 1.44
CA MET A 73 5.16 -0.35 0.85
C MET A 73 6.59 -0.76 1.23
N PRO A 74 7.63 -0.25 0.54
CA PRO A 74 9.02 -0.51 0.94
C PRO A 74 9.34 0.01 2.34
N GLY A 75 10.33 -0.61 3.00
CA GLY A 75 10.69 -0.32 4.40
C GLY A 75 11.62 0.88 4.62
N SER A 76 12.18 1.47 3.56
CA SER A 76 13.04 2.65 3.69
C SER A 76 12.22 3.87 4.11
N THR A 77 12.75 4.70 5.01
CA THR A 77 12.07 5.93 5.47
C THR A 77 11.61 6.84 4.34
N GLY A 78 12.40 6.97 3.26
CA GLY A 78 12.03 7.75 2.07
C GLY A 78 10.77 7.22 1.38
N ALA A 79 10.75 5.93 1.06
CA ALA A 79 9.57 5.27 0.47
C ALA A 79 8.32 5.38 1.36
N VAL A 80 8.45 5.18 2.67
CA VAL A 80 7.32 5.32 3.61
C VAL A 80 6.80 6.75 3.60
N LYS A 81 7.70 7.74 3.69
CA LYS A 81 7.30 9.16 3.64
C LYS A 81 6.60 9.49 2.33
N LEU A 82 7.15 9.07 1.19
CA LEU A 82 6.56 9.30 -0.13
C LEU A 82 5.16 8.69 -0.23
N ALA A 83 5.00 7.42 0.14
CA ALA A 83 3.72 6.73 0.09
C ALA A 83 2.68 7.38 1.02
N MET A 84 3.08 7.72 2.25
CA MET A 84 2.19 8.33 3.23
C MET A 84 1.74 9.73 2.81
N GLU A 85 2.67 10.61 2.48
CA GLU A 85 2.37 12.03 2.22
C GLU A 85 1.70 12.23 0.86
N ARG A 86 2.10 11.47 -0.18
CA ARG A 86 1.62 11.71 -1.55
C ARG A 86 0.41 10.88 -1.92
N LEU A 87 0.15 9.76 -1.24
CA LEU A 87 -0.88 8.80 -1.65
C LEU A 87 -1.83 8.41 -0.52
N ILE A 88 -1.33 7.95 0.63
CA ILE A 88 -2.17 7.32 1.65
C ILE A 88 -2.93 8.37 2.47
N LEU A 89 -2.24 9.34 3.07
CA LEU A 89 -2.89 10.33 3.95
C LEU A 89 -3.93 11.20 3.22
N PRO A 90 -3.69 11.67 1.97
CA PRO A 90 -4.70 12.43 1.24
C PRO A 90 -6.01 11.67 0.99
N GLU A 91 -5.92 10.35 0.77
CA GLU A 91 -7.06 9.53 0.36
C GLU A 91 -7.65 8.69 1.51
N LEU A 92 -7.00 8.62 2.67
CA LEU A 92 -7.35 7.69 3.75
C LEU A 92 -8.82 7.75 4.16
N ASN A 93 -9.33 8.97 4.40
CA ASN A 93 -10.73 9.19 4.79
C ASN A 93 -11.69 8.79 3.68
N HIS A 94 -11.36 9.09 2.42
CA HIS A 94 -12.20 8.73 1.28
C HIS A 94 -12.28 7.21 1.14
N VAL A 95 -11.14 6.52 1.20
CA VAL A 95 -11.06 5.05 1.14
C VAL A 95 -11.91 4.41 2.24
N VAL A 96 -11.75 4.82 3.50
CA VAL A 96 -12.50 4.25 4.63
C VAL A 96 -14.00 4.49 4.49
N ASN A 97 -14.41 5.68 4.03
CA ASN A 97 -15.81 5.98 3.83
C ASN A 97 -16.42 5.16 2.68
N GLU A 98 -15.68 4.94 1.59
CA GLU A 98 -16.14 4.13 0.46
C GLU A 98 -16.42 2.69 0.88
N LEU A 99 -15.53 2.10 1.69
CA LEU A 99 -15.69 0.73 2.21
C LEU A 99 -16.85 0.57 3.20
N LYS A 100 -17.38 1.68 3.73
CA LYS A 100 -18.51 1.69 4.67
C LYS A 100 -19.87 1.91 3.97
N LYS A 101 -19.91 2.26 2.69
CA LYS A 101 -21.17 2.53 1.96
C LYS A 101 -22.04 1.30 1.74
N ASP A 102 -21.45 0.11 1.69
CA ASP A 102 -22.17 -1.16 1.52
C ASP A 102 -22.75 -1.70 2.86
N THR A 103 -23.13 -0.81 3.79
CA THR A 103 -23.62 -1.15 5.14
C THR A 103 -24.96 -0.50 5.43
#